data_AF-A0A1Y3AID4-F1
#
_entry.id   AF-A0A1Y3AID4-F1
#
_cell.length_a   1.000
_cell.length_b   1.000
_cell.length_c   1.000
_cell.angle_alpha   90.00
_cell.angle_beta   90.00
_cell.angle_gamma   90.00
#
_symmetry.space_group_name_H-M   'P 1'
#
loop_
_entity.id
_entity.type
_entity.pdbx_description
1 polymer ?
#
loop_
_entity_poly.entity_id
_entity_poly.type
_entity_poly.pdbx_seq_one_letter_code
_entity_poly.pdbx_strand_id
1 'polypeptide(L)'
;MTTLRVGVGSGNPVKRRAVELALGSAADADLPGAPTGVAIESVPVDSGVSEQPTGHAETISGAENRAAAVLETDSETGPAYDLGVGVEGGVAGFDGTDGRYLIM
;
A
#
# COMPACT_ATOMS: atom_id res chain seq x y z
N MET A 1 16.05 1.44 20.29
CA MET A 1 15.76 1.78 18.89
C MET A 1 14.44 1.12 18.55
N THR A 2 13.43 1.90 18.22
CA THR A 2 12.14 1.40 17.72
C THR A 2 12.21 1.37 16.20
N THR A 3 11.73 0.27 15.61
CA THR A 3 11.66 0.10 14.15
C THR A 3 10.20 0.05 13.76
N LEU A 4 9.79 0.93 12.86
CA LEU A 4 8.46 0.87 12.25
C LEU A 4 8.43 -0.25 11.21
N ARG A 5 7.57 -1.26 11.42
CA ARG A 5 7.37 -2.36 10.48
C ARG A 5 6.25 -2.03 9.51
N VAL A 6 6.60 -1.92 8.24
CA VAL A 6 5.68 -1.57 7.16
C VAL A 6 5.54 -2.76 6.21
N GLY A 7 4.31 -3.23 6.03
CA GLY A 7 4.00 -4.24 5.02
C GLY A 7 3.38 -3.59 3.79
N VAL A 8 3.89 -3.91 2.60
CA VAL A 8 3.32 -3.48 1.32
C VAL A 8 2.51 -4.64 0.76
N GLY A 9 1.19 -4.46 0.59
CA GLY A 9 0.24 -5.48 0.17
C GLY A 9 0.37 -5.91 -1.30
N SER A 10 1.59 -6.17 -1.77
CA SER A 10 1.92 -6.66 -3.09
C SER A 10 3.28 -7.35 -3.12
N GLY A 11 3.38 -8.43 -3.90
CA GLY A 11 4.66 -9.06 -4.27
C GLY A 11 5.46 -8.31 -5.33
N ASN A 12 4.95 -7.21 -5.90
CA ASN A 12 5.64 -6.45 -6.93
C ASN A 12 6.77 -5.58 -6.33
N PRO A 13 8.05 -5.80 -6.70
CA PRO A 13 9.18 -5.07 -6.12
C PRO A 13 9.15 -3.57 -6.42
N VAL A 14 8.50 -3.13 -7.51
CA VAL A 14 8.36 -1.71 -7.85
C VAL A 14 7.43 -1.00 -6.88
N LYS A 15 6.32 -1.63 -6.48
CA LYS A 15 5.40 -1.07 -5.48
C LYS A 15 6.10 -0.93 -4.12
N ARG A 16 6.86 -1.96 -3.71
CA ARG A 16 7.69 -1.89 -2.50
C ARG A 16 8.70 -0.74 -2.56
N ARG A 17 9.41 -0.59 -3.70
CA ARG A 17 10.38 0.49 -3.88
C ARG A 17 9.74 1.88 -3.86
N ALA A 18 8.54 2.04 -4.40
CA ALA A 18 7.80 3.30 -4.33
C ALA A 18 7.51 3.71 -2.87
N VAL A 19 7.09 2.75 -2.04
CA VAL A 19 6.86 2.97 -0.61
C VAL A 19 8.17 3.30 0.13
N GLU A 20 9.28 2.61 -0.17
CA GLU A 20 10.60 2.95 0.39
C GLU A 20 11.02 4.38 0.07
N LEU A 21 10.81 4.82 -1.18
CA LEU A 21 11.16 6.18 -1.60
C LEU A 21 10.28 7.23 -0.91
N ALA A 22 8.96 6.98 -0.81
CA ALA A 22 8.03 7.88 -0.14
C ALA A 22 8.39 8.05 1.34
N LEU A 23 8.59 6.95 2.07
CA LEU A 23 8.94 6.98 3.49
C LEU A 23 10.36 7.51 3.74
N GLY A 24 11.31 7.25 2.83
CA GLY A 24 12.66 7.82 2.92
C GLY A 24 12.72 9.32 2.63
N SER A 25 11.67 9.89 2.03
CA SER A 25 11.55 11.34 1.80
C SER A 25 10.71 12.07 2.86
N ALA A 26 10.06 11.32 3.75
CA ALA A 26 9.23 11.88 4.83
C ALA A 26 10.12 12.45 5.94
N ALA A 27 9.65 13.50 6.63
CA ALA A 27 10.31 13.94 7.85
C ALA A 27 10.02 12.96 9.00
N ASP A 28 10.90 12.87 10.00
CA ASP A 28 10.69 12.01 11.17
C ASP A 28 9.35 12.30 11.89
N ALA A 29 8.89 13.54 11.84
CA ALA A 29 7.60 13.97 12.41
C ALA A 29 6.37 13.43 11.66
N ASP A 30 6.53 13.00 10.41
CA ASP A 30 5.47 12.42 9.59
C ASP A 30 5.30 10.91 9.84
N LEU A 31 6.30 10.28 10.48
CA LEU A 31 6.28 8.86 10.79
C LEU A 31 5.56 8.58 12.13
N PRO A 32 4.66 7.59 12.17
CA PRO A 32 3.92 7.27 13.38
C PRO A 32 4.87 6.77 14.48
N GLY A 33 4.75 7.36 15.67
CA GLY A 33 5.50 6.93 16.85
C GLY A 33 6.98 7.33 16.89
N ALA A 34 7.44 8.23 15.99
CA ALA A 34 8.82 8.72 15.90
C ALA A 34 9.88 7.59 15.94
N PRO A 35 9.80 6.63 15.00
CA PRO A 35 10.68 5.47 15.00
C PRO A 35 12.12 5.88 14.67
N THR A 36 13.09 5.13 15.19
CA THR A 36 14.52 5.32 14.87
C THR A 36 14.97 4.58 13.61
N GLY A 37 14.06 3.84 12.96
CA GLY A 37 14.29 3.11 11.71
C GLY A 37 12.99 2.58 11.12
N VAL A 38 13.01 2.21 9.84
CA VAL A 38 11.86 1.66 9.12
C VAL A 38 12.28 0.37 8.41
N ALA A 39 11.50 -0.69 8.60
CA ALA A 39 11.66 -1.97 7.90
C ALA A 39 10.46 -2.19 6.98
N ILE A 40 10.71 -2.37 5.68
CA ILE A 40 9.67 -2.43 4.65
C ILE A 40 9.71 -3.77 3.94
N GLU A 41 8.61 -4.51 3.99
CA GLU A 41 8.48 -5.87 3.44
C GLU A 41 7.35 -5.94 2.41
N SER A 42 7.51 -6.82 1.41
CA SER A 42 6.42 -7.17 0.49
C SER A 42 5.60 -8.31 1.09
N VAL A 43 4.29 -8.13 1.14
CA VAL A 43 3.31 -9.11 1.60
C VAL A 43 2.37 -9.42 0.43
N PRO A 44 2.52 -10.57 -0.24
CA PRO A 44 1.64 -10.96 -1.34
C PRO A 44 0.24 -11.27 -0.80
N VAL A 45 -0.72 -10.38 -1.07
CA VAL A 45 -2.14 -10.51 -0.71
C VAL A 45 -3.02 -10.22 -1.91
N ASP A 46 -4.25 -10.71 -1.90
CA ASP A 46 -5.25 -10.40 -2.93
C ASP A 46 -5.84 -8.99 -2.71
N SER A 47 -6.26 -8.31 -3.78
CA SER A 47 -6.99 -7.03 -3.66
C SER A 47 -8.49 -7.20 -3.45
N GLY A 48 -9.03 -8.41 -3.65
CA GLY A 48 -10.47 -8.67 -3.54
C GLY A 48 -11.33 -7.98 -4.60
N VAL A 49 -10.73 -7.39 -5.63
CA VAL A 49 -11.38 -6.75 -6.78
C VAL A 49 -10.86 -7.35 -8.10
N SER A 50 -11.34 -6.87 -9.26
CA SER A 50 -10.83 -7.28 -10.57
C SER A 50 -9.31 -7.15 -10.69
N GLU A 51 -8.65 -8.04 -11.43
CA GLU A 51 -7.22 -7.90 -11.77
C GLU A 51 -6.92 -6.59 -12.50
N GLN A 52 -7.90 -6.07 -13.24
CA GLN A 52 -7.89 -4.72 -13.82
C GLN A 52 -9.08 -3.93 -13.26
N PRO A 53 -8.90 -3.22 -12.12
CA PRO A 53 -9.93 -2.36 -11.56
C PRO A 53 -10.35 -1.28 -12.57
N THR A 54 -11.65 -1.04 -12.70
CA THR A 54 -12.22 0.00 -13.56
C THR A 54 -12.98 1.04 -12.75
N GLY A 55 -12.49 2.28 -12.79
CA GLY A 55 -13.02 3.41 -12.05
C GLY A 55 -12.35 3.59 -10.69
N HIS A 56 -12.37 4.83 -10.20
CA HIS A 56 -11.69 5.22 -8.96
C HIS A 56 -12.16 4.41 -7.75
N ALA A 57 -13.46 4.14 -7.63
CA ALA A 57 -14.02 3.42 -6.49
C ALA A 57 -13.43 2.01 -6.35
N GLU A 58 -13.40 1.23 -7.43
CA GLU A 58 -12.83 -0.13 -7.40
C GLU A 58 -11.31 -0.12 -7.16
N THR A 59 -10.59 0.84 -7.77
CA THR A 59 -9.13 0.99 -7.54
C THR A 59 -8.82 1.32 -6.08
N ILE A 60 -9.57 2.25 -5.47
CA ILE A 60 -9.43 2.61 -4.05
C ILE A 60 -9.75 1.39 -3.17
N SER A 61 -10.88 0.71 -3.40
CA SER A 61 -11.22 -0.49 -2.61
C SER A 61 -10.15 -1.58 -2.71
N GLY A 62 -9.55 -1.78 -3.90
CA GLY A 62 -8.45 -2.71 -4.07
C GLY A 62 -7.20 -2.33 -3.27
N ALA A 63 -6.86 -1.04 -3.20
CA ALA A 63 -5.77 -0.55 -2.37
C ALA A 63 -6.06 -0.69 -0.87
N GLU A 64 -7.26 -0.33 -0.42
CA GLU A 64 -7.69 -0.45 0.97
C GLU A 64 -7.68 -1.91 1.45
N ASN A 65 -8.23 -2.83 0.64
CA ASN A 65 -8.25 -4.27 0.95
C ASN A 65 -6.83 -4.83 1.12
N ARG A 66 -5.89 -4.44 0.25
CA ARG A 66 -4.49 -4.84 0.35
C ARG A 66 -3.84 -4.32 1.64
N ALA A 67 -4.08 -3.06 2.00
CA ALA A 67 -3.56 -2.48 3.22
C ALA A 67 -4.13 -3.17 4.48
N ALA A 68 -5.43 -3.44 4.48
CA ALA A 68 -6.12 -4.13 5.58
C ALA A 68 -5.60 -5.57 5.75
N ALA A 69 -5.47 -6.33 4.66
CA ALA A 69 -4.96 -7.70 4.71
C ALA A 69 -3.52 -7.79 5.27
N VAL A 70 -2.70 -6.76 5.03
CA VAL A 70 -1.37 -6.65 5.67
C VAL A 70 -1.51 -6.50 7.19
N LEU A 71 -2.40 -5.62 7.66
CA LEU A 71 -2.60 -5.36 9.08
C LEU A 71 -3.20 -6.56 9.83
N GLU A 72 -3.92 -7.44 9.12
CA GLU A 72 -4.43 -8.71 9.65
C GLU A 72 -3.35 -9.80 9.77
N THR A 73 -2.13 -9.55 9.30
CA THR A 73 -1.01 -10.51 9.47
C THR A 73 -0.50 -10.47 10.90
N ASP A 74 -0.57 -11.61 11.60
CA ASP A 74 -0.04 -11.77 12.95
C ASP A 74 1.38 -12.39 12.97
N SER A 75 2.12 -12.06 14.02
CA SER A 75 3.37 -12.69 14.45
C SER A 75 3.15 -13.44 15.76
N GLU A 76 4.17 -14.15 16.25
CA GLU A 76 4.12 -14.86 17.54
C GLU A 76 3.75 -13.97 18.74
N THR A 77 3.91 -12.65 18.61
CA THR A 77 3.78 -11.68 19.71
C THR A 77 2.69 -10.64 19.50
N GLY A 78 1.84 -10.78 18.48
CA GLY A 78 0.82 -9.81 18.09
C GLY A 78 0.95 -9.39 16.62
N PRO A 79 0.35 -8.25 16.20
CA PRO A 79 0.37 -7.81 14.81
C PRO A 79 1.79 -7.76 14.24
N ALA A 80 1.96 -8.26 13.01
CA ALA A 80 3.26 -8.27 12.36
C ALA A 80 3.67 -6.88 11.86
N TYR A 81 2.72 -6.01 11.50
CA TYR A 81 3.03 -4.71 10.91
C TYR A 81 2.36 -3.59 11.69
N ASP A 82 3.09 -2.48 11.83
CA ASP A 82 2.57 -1.24 12.43
C ASP A 82 1.81 -0.41 11.38
N LEU A 83 2.15 -0.57 10.10
CA LEU A 83 1.53 0.11 8.97
C LEU A 83 1.37 -0.84 7.77
N GLY A 84 0.15 -0.92 7.25
CA GLY A 84 -0.16 -1.59 5.99
C GLY A 84 -0.28 -0.59 4.85
N VAL A 85 0.36 -0.85 3.72
CA VAL A 85 0.32 0.02 2.53
C VAL A 85 -0.21 -0.76 1.33
N GLY A 86 -1.33 -0.29 0.79
CA GLY A 86 -1.87 -0.73 -0.49
C GLY A 86 -1.54 0.27 -1.59
N VAL A 87 -1.12 -0.23 -2.75
CA VAL A 87 -0.93 0.56 -3.98
C VAL A 87 -1.60 -0.22 -5.09
N GLU A 88 -2.59 0.36 -5.75
CA GLU A 88 -3.37 -0.33 -6.79
C GLU A 88 -3.49 0.52 -8.04
N GLY A 89 -3.20 -0.09 -9.19
CA GLY A 89 -3.40 0.55 -10.49
C GLY A 89 -4.77 0.19 -11.03
N GLY A 90 -5.41 1.13 -11.71
CA GLY A 90 -6.70 0.92 -12.37
C GLY A 90 -6.79 1.68 -13.68
N VAL A 91 -7.96 1.61 -14.30
CA VAL A 91 -8.32 2.47 -15.45
C VAL A 91 -9.59 3.22 -15.17
N ALA A 92 -9.64 4.51 -15.47
CA ALA A 92 -10.86 5.31 -15.33
C ALA A 92 -11.09 6.21 -16.54
N GLY A 93 -12.36 6.49 -16.82
CA GLY A 93 -12.74 7.62 -17.67
C GLY A 93 -12.78 8.90 -16.85
N PHE A 94 -12.62 10.03 -17.52
CA PHE A 94 -12.77 11.36 -16.93
C PHE A 94 -13.85 12.13 -17.69
N ASP A 95 -14.65 12.92 -16.98
CA ASP A 95 -15.70 13.73 -17.58
C ASP A 95 -15.13 14.65 -18.66
N GLY A 96 -15.79 14.69 -19.81
CA GLY A 96 -15.33 15.45 -20.98
C GLY A 96 -14.28 14.74 -21.84
N THR A 97 -14.03 13.45 -21.61
CA THR A 97 -13.14 12.62 -22.43
C THR A 97 -13.83 11.33 -22.87
N ASP A 98 -13.50 10.84 -24.07
CA ASP A 98 -13.96 9.54 -24.57
C ASP A 98 -12.98 8.40 -24.23
N GLY A 99 -11.88 8.72 -23.53
CA GLY A 99 -10.77 7.83 -23.26
C GLY A 99 -10.85 7.10 -21.92
N ARG A 100 -10.02 6.06 -21.78
CA ARG A 100 -9.65 5.48 -20.48
C ARG A 100 -8.20 5.79 -20.19
N TYR A 101 -7.91 6.14 -18.95
CA TYR A 101 -6.59 6.55 -18.49
C TYR A 101 -6.17 5.64 -17.34
N LEU A 102 -4.87 5.38 -17.26
CA LEU A 102 -4.30 4.72 -16.09
C LEU A 102 -4.45 5.64 -14.89
N ILE A 103 -4.93 5.07 -13.79
CA ILE A 103 -5.00 5.71 -12.48
C ILE A 103 -4.24 4.85 -11.47
N MET A 104 -3.74 5.47 -10.41
CA MET A 104 -3.05 4.84 -9.28
C MET A 104 -3.52 5.46 -7.98
#